data_AF-A0A5J4TPH8-F1
#
_entry.id   AF-A0A5J4TPH8-F1
#
_cell.length_a   1.000
_cell.length_b   1.000
_cell.length_c   1.000
_cell.angle_alpha   90.00
_cell.angle_beta   90.00
_cell.angle_gamma   90.00
#
_symmetry.space_group_name_H-M   'P 1'
#
loop_
_entity.id
_entity.type
_entity.pdbx_description
1 polymer ?
#
loop_
_entity_poly.entity_id
_entity_poly.type
_entity_poly.pdbx_seq_one_letter_code
_entity_poly.pdbx_strand_id
1 'polypeptide(L)'
;ASKLTIKEGCSFSSCSSSVNGGAIYAELNFNAALSIDNGIFNDCNCTQPGNGGALCILQQTDSSKIFITDTSFINCLTLPGTSNQYGWGGAIYINISYNPPSLTATNFQLTDLSFTNCKASGAGNNLHILSDNTTAVGNQIKTGYLLTVKDLSNPSNLISDLYTSPSYSYDYMGINKSIELVNLGTINLDLHEPLFEQFFISNVPNPSYIDGNNGKDIKFCGVQSSKCQTIKYSTERNSTPLSGNPPSDSSYSIILTSYTALETNIQIMSTTLLNGLIMIQSDGYDSVENYTKQSIQTSSFSRSLLSISETGHLQLLGLHFDSLNPSSNNPLISIQSDDNQNPEVIIKDLNNGAGEVNISGSTFNSITQTGTGNGAAINAELSGASKLTIKEGCQFISCSSATGSGGAIFAQLTDGTIDIDDVTFSTCNCTQPGNGGAIAIVQEDDGKIIINN
;
A
#
# COMPACT_ATOMS: atom_id res chain seq x y z
N ALA A 1 -9.52 -32.69 33.44
CA ALA A 1 -9.43 -31.83 32.24
C ALA A 1 -10.84 -31.58 31.74
N SER A 2 -11.33 -30.35 31.78
CA SER A 2 -12.59 -29.96 31.14
C SER A 2 -12.36 -29.75 29.65
N LYS A 3 -13.31 -30.14 28.80
CA LYS A 3 -13.22 -29.91 27.36
C LYS A 3 -14.58 -29.46 26.83
N LEU A 4 -14.62 -28.32 26.14
CA LEU A 4 -15.74 -27.95 25.29
C LEU A 4 -15.42 -28.36 23.85
N THR A 5 -16.36 -29.08 23.21
CA THR A 5 -16.23 -29.49 21.80
C THR A 5 -17.44 -28.99 21.03
N ILE A 6 -17.19 -28.27 19.94
CA ILE A 6 -18.17 -27.80 18.96
C ILE A 6 -17.78 -28.47 17.64
N LYS A 7 -18.71 -29.17 17.00
CA LYS A 7 -18.42 -29.99 15.82
C LYS A 7 -19.62 -30.07 14.87
N GLU A 8 -19.44 -30.70 13.72
CA GLU A 8 -20.54 -31.11 12.83
C GLU A 8 -21.37 -29.93 12.28
N GLY A 9 -20.72 -28.82 11.92
CA GLY A 9 -21.40 -27.69 11.29
C GLY A 9 -22.20 -26.82 12.25
N CYS A 10 -21.92 -26.87 13.56
CA CYS A 10 -22.58 -25.99 14.53
C CYS A 10 -22.45 -24.52 14.11
N SER A 11 -23.59 -23.84 14.00
CA SER A 11 -23.68 -22.45 13.56
C SER A 11 -24.11 -21.53 14.70
N PHE A 12 -23.40 -20.43 14.87
CA PHE A 12 -23.70 -19.30 15.75
C PHE A 12 -24.00 -18.10 14.87
N SER A 13 -25.23 -17.61 14.93
CA SER A 13 -25.71 -16.52 14.07
C SER A 13 -26.21 -15.35 14.90
N SER A 14 -25.78 -14.13 14.55
CA SER A 14 -26.25 -12.88 15.17
C SER A 14 -26.06 -12.84 16.69
N CYS A 15 -25.04 -13.54 17.21
CA CYS A 15 -24.73 -13.53 18.63
C CYS A 15 -24.04 -12.20 18.99
N SER A 16 -24.47 -11.55 20.07
CA SER A 16 -23.94 -10.26 20.48
C SER A 16 -23.62 -10.18 21.96
N SER A 17 -22.50 -9.55 22.31
CA SER A 17 -22.09 -9.30 23.70
C SER A 17 -21.74 -7.82 23.92
N SER A 18 -22.10 -7.26 25.09
CA SER A 18 -21.63 -5.94 25.52
C SER A 18 -20.25 -6.00 26.20
N VAL A 19 -19.68 -7.19 26.32
CA VAL A 19 -18.35 -7.44 26.90
C VAL A 19 -17.57 -8.24 25.87
N ASN A 20 -16.97 -9.38 26.22
CA ASN A 20 -16.13 -10.17 25.34
C ASN A 20 -16.92 -11.27 24.64
N GLY A 21 -16.46 -11.70 23.45
CA GLY A 21 -16.94 -12.91 22.79
C GLY A 21 -18.43 -12.84 22.44
N GLY A 22 -18.78 -12.31 21.27
CA GLY A 22 -20.19 -12.19 20.87
C GLY A 22 -20.93 -13.51 20.89
N ALA A 23 -20.25 -14.61 20.50
CA ALA A 23 -20.78 -15.96 20.57
C ALA A 23 -20.21 -16.76 21.74
N ILE A 24 -18.88 -16.76 21.92
CA ILE A 24 -18.21 -17.59 22.93
C ILE A 24 -17.14 -16.79 23.66
N TYR A 25 -17.26 -16.79 24.98
CA TYR A 25 -16.18 -16.43 25.90
C TYR A 25 -15.69 -17.71 26.59
N ALA A 26 -14.39 -18.02 26.46
CA ALA A 26 -13.79 -19.23 27.00
C ALA A 26 -12.58 -18.90 27.87
N GLU A 27 -12.64 -19.25 29.15
CA GLU A 27 -11.51 -19.18 30.06
C GLU A 27 -10.96 -20.60 30.31
N LEU A 28 -9.74 -20.84 29.86
CA LEU A 28 -9.12 -22.16 29.86
C LEU A 28 -8.07 -22.26 30.96
N ASN A 29 -8.46 -22.87 32.08
CA ASN A 29 -7.62 -23.15 33.25
C ASN A 29 -7.27 -24.64 33.36
N PHE A 30 -6.03 -24.96 33.77
CA PHE A 30 -5.59 -26.30 34.20
C PHE A 30 -6.04 -27.47 33.31
N ASN A 31 -5.30 -27.76 32.24
CA ASN A 31 -5.60 -28.82 31.26
C ASN A 31 -6.97 -28.67 30.55
N ALA A 32 -7.61 -27.50 30.61
CA ALA A 32 -8.85 -27.24 29.89
C ALA A 32 -8.60 -27.14 28.38
N ALA A 33 -9.57 -27.57 27.58
CA ALA A 33 -9.47 -27.51 26.12
C ALA A 33 -10.73 -26.92 25.48
N LEU A 34 -10.53 -26.03 24.51
CA LEU A 34 -11.55 -25.62 23.54
C LEU A 34 -11.24 -26.30 22.21
N SER A 35 -12.22 -27.00 21.65
CA SER A 35 -12.14 -27.67 20.36
C SER A 35 -13.33 -27.24 19.52
N ILE A 36 -13.10 -26.55 18.42
CA ILE A 36 -14.10 -26.16 17.42
C ILE A 36 -13.64 -26.78 16.11
N ASP A 37 -14.48 -27.59 15.49
CA ASP A 37 -14.17 -28.25 14.23
C ASP A 37 -15.38 -28.11 13.30
N ASN A 38 -15.21 -27.53 12.11
CA ASN A 38 -16.33 -27.24 11.21
C ASN A 38 -17.42 -26.37 11.89
N GLY A 39 -17.01 -25.25 12.50
CA GLY A 39 -17.92 -24.27 13.08
C GLY A 39 -18.26 -23.14 12.11
N ILE A 40 -19.44 -22.53 12.25
CA ILE A 40 -19.85 -21.35 11.48
C ILE A 40 -20.23 -20.23 12.43
N PHE A 41 -19.55 -19.09 12.36
CA PHE A 41 -19.87 -17.88 13.10
C PHE A 41 -20.26 -16.80 12.10
N ASN A 42 -21.53 -16.40 12.11
CA ASN A 42 -22.07 -15.43 11.18
C ASN A 42 -22.71 -14.25 11.93
N ASP A 43 -22.33 -13.03 11.58
CA ASP A 43 -22.83 -11.79 12.18
C ASP A 43 -22.65 -11.73 13.72
N CYS A 44 -21.58 -12.34 14.23
CA CYS A 44 -21.29 -12.39 15.67
C CYS A 44 -20.46 -11.18 16.11
N ASN A 45 -20.94 -10.44 17.11
CA ASN A 45 -20.37 -9.14 17.46
C ASN A 45 -20.15 -8.94 18.96
N CYS A 46 -19.16 -8.13 19.31
CA CYS A 46 -19.10 -7.52 20.64
C CYS A 46 -18.94 -6.00 20.55
N THR A 47 -19.23 -5.25 21.61
CA THR A 47 -19.06 -3.79 21.64
C THR A 47 -17.90 -3.40 22.55
N GLN A 48 -17.08 -2.41 22.18
CA GLN A 48 -16.01 -1.91 23.05
C GLN A 48 -16.54 -1.56 24.45
N PRO A 49 -15.80 -1.89 25.51
CA PRO A 49 -14.41 -2.38 25.54
C PRO A 49 -14.23 -3.90 25.31
N GLY A 50 -15.25 -4.59 24.81
CA GLY A 50 -15.18 -6.00 24.43
C GLY A 50 -14.14 -6.34 23.37
N ASN A 51 -13.56 -7.53 23.48
CA ASN A 51 -12.67 -8.14 22.49
C ASN A 51 -13.27 -9.43 21.92
N GLY A 52 -12.86 -9.79 20.70
CA GLY A 52 -13.27 -11.04 20.06
C GLY A 52 -14.73 -11.00 19.62
N GLY A 53 -15.02 -10.41 18.46
CA GLY A 53 -16.41 -10.24 18.02
C GLY A 53 -17.20 -11.54 18.00
N ALA A 54 -16.59 -12.65 17.61
CA ALA A 54 -17.16 -13.98 17.80
C ALA A 54 -16.60 -14.68 19.05
N LEU A 55 -15.27 -14.79 19.15
CA LEU A 55 -14.58 -15.60 20.14
C LEU A 55 -13.62 -14.77 20.97
N CYS A 56 -13.76 -14.83 22.29
CA CYS A 56 -12.75 -14.35 23.23
C CYS A 56 -12.24 -15.50 24.08
N ILE A 57 -10.92 -15.76 24.01
CA ILE A 57 -10.30 -16.93 24.62
C ILE A 57 -9.19 -16.47 25.57
N LEU A 58 -9.28 -16.84 26.84
CA LEU A 58 -8.23 -16.63 27.83
C LEU A 58 -7.53 -17.96 28.11
N GLN A 59 -6.31 -18.12 27.61
CA GLN A 59 -5.48 -19.29 27.83
C GLN A 59 -4.59 -19.06 29.05
N GLN A 60 -5.01 -19.56 30.22
CA GLN A 60 -4.41 -19.21 31.50
C GLN A 60 -3.15 -20.02 31.86
N THR A 61 -3.01 -21.23 31.32
CA THR A 61 -1.88 -22.13 31.62
C THR A 61 -1.32 -22.78 30.35
N ASP A 62 -0.06 -23.19 30.38
CA ASP A 62 0.62 -23.92 29.29
C ASP A 62 -0.02 -25.29 28.97
N SER A 63 -0.70 -25.86 29.96
CA SER A 63 -1.47 -27.10 29.83
C SER A 63 -2.82 -26.94 29.14
N SER A 64 -3.33 -25.70 29.02
CA SER A 64 -4.61 -25.40 28.38
C SER A 64 -4.47 -25.43 26.85
N LYS A 65 -5.50 -25.89 26.14
CA LYS A 65 -5.40 -26.17 24.69
C LYS A 65 -6.49 -25.48 23.87
N ILE A 66 -6.11 -25.00 22.68
CA ILE A 66 -7.01 -24.37 21.72
C ILE A 66 -6.87 -25.09 20.38
N PHE A 67 -7.97 -25.63 19.88
CA PHE A 67 -8.05 -26.22 18.55
C PHE A 67 -9.28 -25.64 17.85
N ILE A 68 -9.07 -24.86 16.80
CA ILE A 68 -10.13 -24.31 15.95
C ILE A 68 -9.77 -24.70 14.52
N THR A 69 -10.55 -25.60 13.94
CA THR A 69 -10.29 -26.19 12.62
C THR A 69 -11.49 -26.06 11.72
N ASP A 70 -11.27 -25.92 10.40
CA ASP A 70 -12.33 -25.91 9.38
C ASP A 70 -13.47 -24.91 9.66
N THR A 71 -13.17 -23.79 10.32
CA THR A 71 -14.18 -22.89 10.90
C THR A 71 -14.27 -21.58 10.14
N SER A 72 -15.50 -21.12 9.87
CA SER A 72 -15.78 -19.88 9.15
C SER A 72 -16.26 -18.76 10.05
N PHE A 73 -15.71 -17.56 9.86
CA PHE A 73 -16.13 -16.32 10.50
C PHE A 73 -16.58 -15.33 9.42
N ILE A 74 -17.84 -14.92 9.47
CA ILE A 74 -18.48 -14.08 8.46
C ILE A 74 -19.12 -12.89 9.18
N ASN A 75 -18.77 -11.68 8.77
CA ASN A 75 -19.28 -10.42 9.35
C ASN A 75 -19.13 -10.36 10.89
N CYS A 76 -18.06 -10.95 11.44
CA CYS A 76 -17.81 -10.90 12.88
C CYS A 76 -17.03 -9.63 13.23
N LEU A 77 -17.57 -8.81 14.15
CA LEU A 77 -17.05 -7.47 14.41
C LEU A 77 -16.83 -7.21 15.90
N THR A 78 -15.80 -6.44 16.22
CA THR A 78 -15.83 -5.60 17.43
C THR A 78 -16.34 -4.22 17.04
N LEU A 79 -17.47 -3.81 17.62
CA LEU A 79 -18.16 -2.56 17.33
C LEU A 79 -17.62 -1.42 18.20
N PRO A 80 -17.52 -0.19 17.65
CA PRO A 80 -17.18 0.97 18.45
C PRO A 80 -18.21 1.19 19.56
N GLY A 81 -17.73 1.46 20.76
CA GLY A 81 -18.55 1.71 21.95
C GLY A 81 -18.36 3.13 22.48
N THR A 82 -18.68 3.35 23.76
CA THR A 82 -18.37 4.62 24.45
C THR A 82 -16.92 4.68 24.97
N SER A 83 -16.19 3.57 24.86
CA SER A 83 -14.80 3.44 25.29
C SER A 83 -13.85 3.66 24.12
N ASN A 84 -12.75 4.36 24.35
CA ASN A 84 -11.63 4.47 23.41
C ASN A 84 -10.55 3.42 23.67
N GLN A 85 -10.92 2.31 24.32
CA GLN A 85 -10.03 1.21 24.69
C GLN A 85 -10.58 -0.13 24.16
N TYR A 86 -9.66 -1.06 23.86
CA TYR A 86 -9.90 -2.42 23.42
C TYR A 86 -10.68 -2.47 22.09
N GLY A 87 -11.48 -3.52 21.86
CA GLY A 87 -12.04 -3.79 20.53
C GLY A 87 -11.07 -4.57 19.66
N TRP A 88 -10.22 -5.40 20.26
CA TRP A 88 -9.25 -6.21 19.57
C TRP A 88 -9.86 -7.53 19.09
N GLY A 89 -9.42 -8.02 17.93
CA GLY A 89 -9.87 -9.29 17.37
C GLY A 89 -11.29 -9.21 16.84
N GLY A 90 -11.48 -8.77 15.59
CA GLY A 90 -12.81 -8.63 14.99
C GLY A 90 -13.58 -9.95 15.00
N ALA A 91 -12.94 -11.07 14.68
CA ALA A 91 -13.50 -12.40 14.89
C ALA A 91 -13.00 -13.04 16.19
N ILE A 92 -11.68 -13.14 16.36
CA ILE A 92 -11.05 -13.91 17.45
C ILE A 92 -10.08 -13.03 18.23
N TYR A 93 -10.23 -13.03 19.55
CA TYR A 93 -9.23 -12.52 20.47
C TYR A 93 -8.70 -13.64 21.37
N ILE A 94 -7.38 -13.72 21.52
CA ILE A 94 -6.72 -14.70 22.40
C ILE A 94 -5.78 -13.98 23.36
N ASN A 95 -5.96 -14.20 24.66
CA ASN A 95 -4.98 -13.82 25.67
C ASN A 95 -4.21 -15.06 26.13
N ILE A 96 -2.91 -15.10 25.84
CA ILE A 96 -1.99 -16.13 26.33
C ILE A 96 -1.37 -15.63 27.63
N SER A 97 -1.93 -16.05 28.76
CA SER A 97 -1.59 -15.50 30.09
C SER A 97 -0.37 -16.14 30.76
N TYR A 98 0.21 -17.21 30.20
CA TYR A 98 1.42 -17.87 30.71
C TYR A 98 2.69 -17.49 29.94
N ASN A 99 3.85 -17.62 30.61
CA ASN A 99 5.16 -17.20 30.10
C ASN A 99 6.23 -18.28 30.38
N PRO A 100 7.05 -18.69 29.40
CA PRO A 100 6.98 -18.35 27.98
C PRO A 100 5.82 -19.05 27.25
N PRO A 101 5.17 -18.39 26.28
CA PRO A 101 4.30 -19.07 25.33
C PRO A 101 5.05 -20.16 24.57
N SER A 102 4.55 -21.40 24.62
CA SER A 102 5.08 -22.54 23.87
C SER A 102 3.94 -23.14 23.04
N LEU A 103 3.83 -22.74 21.77
CA LEU A 103 2.78 -23.15 20.87
C LEU A 103 3.27 -24.27 19.96
N THR A 104 2.51 -25.37 19.91
CA THR A 104 2.77 -26.54 19.08
C THR A 104 1.44 -27.10 18.56
N ALA A 105 1.49 -27.98 17.57
CA ALA A 105 0.29 -28.67 17.09
C ALA A 105 -0.43 -29.48 18.19
N THR A 106 0.21 -29.75 19.35
CA THR A 106 -0.40 -30.52 20.44
C THR A 106 -1.19 -29.66 21.45
N ASN A 107 -1.11 -28.33 21.37
CA ASN A 107 -1.79 -27.42 22.29
C ASN A 107 -2.41 -26.18 21.62
N PHE A 108 -2.04 -25.84 20.39
CA PHE A 108 -2.56 -24.67 19.69
C PHE A 108 -2.66 -24.94 18.19
N GLN A 109 -3.86 -24.93 17.63
CA GLN A 109 -4.10 -24.97 16.18
C GLN A 109 -5.30 -24.10 15.81
N LEU A 110 -5.12 -23.28 14.80
CA LEU A 110 -6.10 -22.41 14.15
C LEU A 110 -6.06 -22.68 12.64
N THR A 111 -6.38 -23.89 12.19
CA THR A 111 -6.14 -24.31 10.81
C THR A 111 -7.41 -24.34 9.98
N ASP A 112 -7.26 -24.14 8.67
CA ASP A 112 -8.33 -24.21 7.67
C ASP A 112 -9.47 -23.24 7.98
N LEU A 113 -9.13 -22.07 8.53
CA LEU A 113 -10.09 -21.03 8.89
C LEU A 113 -10.47 -20.20 7.67
N SER A 114 -11.65 -19.60 7.66
CA SER A 114 -12.01 -18.58 6.66
C SER A 114 -12.56 -17.35 7.34
N PHE A 115 -12.12 -16.17 6.91
CA PHE A 115 -12.61 -14.89 7.42
C PHE A 115 -13.22 -14.10 6.27
N THR A 116 -14.40 -13.52 6.48
CA THR A 116 -15.08 -12.69 5.49
C THR A 116 -15.69 -11.50 6.20
N ASN A 117 -15.32 -10.28 5.79
CA ASN A 117 -15.82 -9.03 6.35
C ASN A 117 -15.71 -8.93 7.88
N CYS A 118 -14.70 -9.56 8.48
CA CYS A 118 -14.41 -9.38 9.89
C CYS A 118 -13.66 -8.05 10.10
N LYS A 119 -13.96 -7.35 11.20
CA LYS A 119 -13.36 -6.04 11.46
C LYS A 119 -13.25 -5.77 12.95
N ALA A 120 -12.10 -5.24 13.35
CA ALA A 120 -11.88 -4.77 14.69
C ALA A 120 -12.08 -3.24 14.77
N SER A 121 -12.74 -2.75 15.82
CA SER A 121 -12.73 -1.32 16.16
C SER A 121 -11.40 -0.85 16.75
N GLY A 122 -10.61 -1.77 17.31
CA GLY A 122 -9.27 -1.54 17.86
C GLY A 122 -8.15 -2.02 16.93
N ALA A 123 -7.83 -3.31 16.99
CA ALA A 123 -6.70 -3.91 16.27
C ALA A 123 -6.95 -5.41 15.96
N GLY A 124 -6.38 -5.92 14.87
CA GLY A 124 -6.51 -7.33 14.45
C GLY A 124 -7.92 -7.65 13.94
N ASN A 125 -8.22 -7.38 12.67
CA ASN A 125 -9.56 -7.58 12.09
C ASN A 125 -10.04 -9.03 12.19
N ASN A 126 -9.15 -10.00 12.00
CA ASN A 126 -9.48 -11.42 12.07
C ASN A 126 -9.08 -11.97 13.43
N LEU A 127 -7.80 -11.85 13.76
CA LEU A 127 -7.19 -12.40 14.96
C LEU A 127 -6.35 -11.35 15.66
N HIS A 128 -6.53 -11.26 16.97
CA HIS A 128 -5.63 -10.51 17.83
C HIS A 128 -5.12 -11.37 18.99
N ILE A 129 -3.81 -11.33 19.26
CA ILE A 129 -3.19 -12.08 20.36
C ILE A 129 -2.47 -11.16 21.34
N LEU A 130 -2.90 -11.18 22.61
CA LEU A 130 -2.14 -10.64 23.73
C LEU A 130 -1.19 -11.72 24.28
N SER A 131 0.10 -11.43 24.31
CA SER A 131 1.13 -12.37 24.81
C SER A 131 2.33 -11.64 25.42
N ASP A 132 3.25 -12.33 26.08
CA ASP A 132 4.48 -11.69 26.59
C ASP A 132 5.47 -11.30 25.47
N ASN A 133 5.40 -11.96 24.31
CA ASN A 133 6.26 -11.69 23.16
C ASN A 133 5.56 -12.06 21.84
N THR A 134 5.00 -11.05 21.19
CA THR A 134 4.22 -11.14 19.95
C THR A 134 5.06 -11.71 18.81
N THR A 135 6.30 -11.22 18.64
CA THR A 135 7.24 -11.72 17.63
C THR A 135 7.54 -13.21 17.83
N ALA A 136 7.76 -13.67 19.07
CA ALA A 136 8.02 -15.07 19.37
C ALA A 136 6.80 -15.97 19.13
N VAL A 137 5.59 -15.49 19.46
CA VAL A 137 4.32 -16.19 19.15
C VAL A 137 4.15 -16.32 17.64
N GLY A 138 4.34 -15.24 16.90
CA GLY A 138 4.28 -15.22 15.44
C GLY A 138 5.23 -16.22 14.78
N ASN A 139 6.48 -16.28 15.26
CA ASN A 139 7.46 -17.25 14.78
C ASN A 139 7.02 -18.71 15.04
N GLN A 140 6.50 -19.01 16.23
CA GLN A 140 5.98 -20.35 16.54
C GLN A 140 4.79 -20.73 15.67
N ILE A 141 3.87 -19.79 15.44
CA ILE A 141 2.71 -20.01 14.56
C ILE A 141 3.17 -20.32 13.13
N LYS A 142 4.08 -19.52 12.56
CA LYS A 142 4.60 -19.76 11.20
C LYS A 142 5.35 -21.09 11.11
N THR A 143 6.33 -21.32 12.00
CA THR A 143 7.19 -22.51 11.94
C THR A 143 6.43 -23.81 12.17
N GLY A 144 5.41 -23.78 13.03
CA GLY A 144 4.54 -24.93 13.30
C GLY A 144 3.35 -25.06 12.34
N TYR A 145 3.15 -24.14 11.39
CA TYR A 145 1.94 -24.03 10.56
C TYR A 145 0.65 -24.04 11.40
N LEU A 146 0.67 -23.33 12.54
CA LEU A 146 -0.41 -23.40 13.54
C LEU A 146 -1.59 -22.47 13.24
N LEU A 147 -1.48 -21.63 12.21
CA LEU A 147 -2.57 -20.82 11.66
C LEU A 147 -2.59 -20.98 10.15
N THR A 148 -3.67 -21.52 9.58
CA THR A 148 -3.87 -21.55 8.13
C THR A 148 -5.24 -20.98 7.77
N VAL A 149 -5.29 -20.27 6.65
CA VAL A 149 -6.50 -19.55 6.22
C VAL A 149 -6.80 -19.96 4.80
N LYS A 150 -8.07 -20.26 4.55
CA LYS A 150 -8.56 -20.69 3.24
C LYS A 150 -8.62 -19.54 2.26
N ASP A 151 -8.21 -19.82 1.04
CA ASP A 151 -8.44 -18.98 -0.13
C ASP A 151 -9.10 -19.84 -1.22
N LEU A 152 -10.42 -19.68 -1.38
CA LEU A 152 -11.20 -20.43 -2.36
C LEU A 152 -10.85 -20.05 -3.82
N SER A 153 -10.09 -18.98 -4.02
CA SER A 153 -9.59 -18.58 -5.34
C SER A 153 -8.24 -19.21 -5.70
N ASN A 154 -7.58 -19.88 -4.74
CA ASN A 154 -6.26 -20.50 -4.92
C ASN A 154 -6.37 -22.03 -5.10
N PRO A 155 -5.61 -22.66 -6.02
CA PRO A 155 -5.61 -24.13 -6.20
C PRO A 155 -5.31 -24.95 -4.95
N SER A 156 -4.51 -24.41 -4.02
CA SER A 156 -4.20 -25.04 -2.73
C SER A 156 -5.30 -24.88 -1.68
N ASN A 157 -6.35 -24.12 -1.99
CA ASN A 157 -7.40 -23.68 -1.08
C ASN A 157 -6.90 -22.94 0.17
N LEU A 158 -5.66 -22.45 0.17
CA LEU A 158 -5.03 -21.73 1.28
C LEU A 158 -4.36 -20.44 0.79
N ILE A 159 -4.31 -19.43 1.65
CA ILE A 159 -3.50 -18.23 1.45
C ILE A 159 -2.02 -18.63 1.57
N SER A 160 -1.34 -18.74 0.43
CA SER A 160 0.06 -19.20 0.38
C SER A 160 1.08 -18.20 0.93
N ASP A 161 0.74 -16.92 0.96
CA ASP A 161 1.60 -15.81 1.37
C ASP A 161 1.21 -15.20 2.73
N LEU A 162 0.34 -15.87 3.51
CA LEU A 162 -0.22 -15.37 4.77
C LEU A 162 0.84 -14.80 5.72
N TYR A 163 1.98 -15.48 5.81
CA TYR A 163 3.06 -15.10 6.72
C TYR A 163 4.04 -14.08 6.13
N THR A 164 4.02 -13.85 4.82
CA THR A 164 5.06 -13.06 4.12
C THR A 164 4.52 -11.78 3.49
N SER A 165 3.20 -11.67 3.36
CA SER A 165 2.54 -10.55 2.71
C SER A 165 2.15 -9.47 3.72
N PRO A 166 2.54 -8.20 3.51
CA PRO A 166 2.06 -7.09 4.35
C PRO A 166 0.55 -6.83 4.17
N SER A 167 -0.08 -7.49 3.19
CA SER A 167 -1.52 -7.43 2.91
C SER A 167 -2.40 -7.75 4.11
N TYR A 168 -1.92 -8.59 5.02
CA TYR A 168 -2.66 -9.08 6.18
C TYR A 168 -2.20 -8.46 7.51
N SER A 169 -1.42 -7.39 7.44
CA SER A 169 -0.74 -6.78 8.59
C SER A 169 -1.70 -6.30 9.69
N TYR A 170 -2.87 -5.81 9.32
CA TYR A 170 -3.93 -5.39 10.26
C TYR A 170 -4.96 -6.47 10.57
N ASP A 171 -4.91 -7.60 9.88
CA ASP A 171 -5.84 -8.71 10.09
C ASP A 171 -5.39 -9.65 11.20
N TYR A 172 -4.07 -9.86 11.30
CA TYR A 172 -3.43 -10.75 12.26
C TYR A 172 -2.42 -9.96 13.09
N MET A 173 -2.88 -9.43 14.22
CA MET A 173 -2.07 -8.57 15.08
C MET A 173 -1.85 -9.19 16.46
N GLY A 174 -0.88 -8.64 17.18
CA GLY A 174 -0.74 -8.88 18.60
C GLY A 174 -0.23 -7.64 19.34
N ILE A 175 -0.12 -7.80 20.65
CA ILE A 175 0.48 -6.81 21.53
C ILE A 175 1.21 -7.51 22.68
N ASN A 176 2.34 -6.94 23.07
CA ASN A 176 3.09 -7.43 24.22
C ASN A 176 2.39 -6.99 25.51
N LYS A 177 2.28 -7.89 26.50
CA LYS A 177 1.73 -7.58 27.83
C LYS A 177 2.42 -6.39 28.48
N SER A 178 3.72 -6.20 28.27
CA SER A 178 4.46 -5.04 28.77
C SER A 178 3.94 -3.71 28.23
N ILE A 179 3.50 -3.67 26.98
CA ILE A 179 2.90 -2.48 26.36
C ILE A 179 1.49 -2.28 26.93
N GLU A 180 0.70 -3.35 27.02
CA GLU A 180 -0.67 -3.31 27.57
C GLU A 180 -0.70 -2.85 29.04
N LEU A 181 0.27 -3.28 29.85
CA LEU A 181 0.39 -2.86 31.25
C LEU A 181 0.53 -1.34 31.42
N VAL A 182 1.14 -0.66 30.44
CA VAL A 182 1.37 0.80 30.45
C VAL A 182 0.31 1.55 29.66
N ASN A 183 -0.27 0.92 28.63
CA ASN A 183 -1.20 1.52 27.68
C ASN A 183 -2.49 0.70 27.61
N LEU A 184 -3.16 0.55 28.75
CA LEU A 184 -4.31 -0.35 28.93
C LEU A 184 -5.37 -0.19 27.83
N GLY A 185 -5.61 -1.28 27.12
CA GLY A 185 -6.55 -1.37 26.01
C GLY A 185 -6.25 -0.40 24.87
N THR A 186 -5.00 -0.05 24.61
CA THR A 186 -4.67 0.91 23.54
C THR A 186 -5.28 0.51 22.20
N ILE A 187 -5.77 1.50 21.46
CA ILE A 187 -6.20 1.35 20.06
C ILE A 187 -5.19 1.98 19.08
N ASN A 188 -4.07 2.50 19.61
CA ASN A 188 -3.00 3.03 18.78
C ASN A 188 -2.30 1.87 18.07
N LEU A 189 -2.49 1.77 16.75
CA LEU A 189 -1.94 0.71 15.90
C LEU A 189 -0.40 0.67 15.91
N ASP A 190 0.28 1.76 16.23
CA ASP A 190 1.75 1.79 16.33
C ASP A 190 2.28 1.05 17.57
N LEU A 191 1.41 0.77 18.55
CA LEU A 191 1.73 -0.03 19.75
C LEU A 191 1.37 -1.52 19.57
N HIS A 192 0.77 -1.87 18.43
CA HIS A 192 0.49 -3.23 18.03
C HIS A 192 1.47 -3.69 16.96
N GLU A 193 1.70 -4.99 16.86
CA GLU A 193 2.58 -5.59 15.85
C GLU A 193 1.78 -6.62 15.04
N PRO A 194 1.88 -6.64 13.70
CA PRO A 194 1.46 -7.80 12.92
C PRO A 194 2.19 -9.06 13.42
N LEU A 195 1.47 -10.17 13.53
CA LEU A 195 2.06 -11.42 14.06
C LEU A 195 3.24 -11.91 13.21
N PHE A 196 3.26 -11.61 11.92
CA PHE A 196 4.25 -12.14 10.97
C PHE A 196 5.17 -11.06 10.39
N GLU A 197 5.22 -9.87 11.01
CA GLU A 197 5.98 -8.72 10.51
C GLU A 197 7.44 -9.07 10.17
N GLN A 198 8.12 -9.87 11.00
CA GLN A 198 9.51 -10.31 10.81
C GLN A 198 9.74 -11.19 9.57
N PHE A 199 8.67 -11.64 8.92
CA PHE A 199 8.72 -12.49 7.73
C PHE A 199 8.27 -11.77 6.47
N PHE A 200 7.88 -10.49 6.57
CA PHE A 200 7.44 -9.74 5.41
C PHE A 200 8.56 -9.57 4.39
N ILE A 201 8.23 -9.81 3.13
CA ILE A 201 9.15 -9.60 1.99
C ILE A 201 9.12 -8.15 1.49
N SER A 202 8.20 -7.33 1.99
CA SER A 202 8.12 -5.90 1.75
C SER A 202 7.33 -5.25 2.89
N ASN A 203 7.69 -4.01 3.27
CA ASN A 203 6.89 -3.18 4.19
C ASN A 203 5.78 -2.41 3.47
N VAL A 204 5.77 -2.48 2.14
CA VAL A 204 4.95 -1.67 1.26
C VAL A 204 4.14 -2.63 0.39
N PRO A 205 2.81 -2.73 0.57
CA PRO A 205 1.95 -3.62 -0.23
C PRO A 205 2.11 -3.36 -1.72
N ASN A 206 2.15 -4.38 -2.58
CA ASN A 206 2.20 -4.20 -4.04
C ASN A 206 1.07 -5.02 -4.69
N PRO A 207 0.07 -4.38 -5.34
CA PRO A 207 -0.12 -2.93 -5.50
C PRO A 207 -0.43 -2.20 -4.18
N SER A 208 -0.15 -0.90 -4.13
CA SER A 208 -0.64 0.01 -3.10
C SER A 208 -1.85 0.80 -3.59
N TYR A 209 -2.94 0.74 -2.84
CA TYR A 209 -4.15 1.53 -3.09
C TYR A 209 -4.11 2.85 -2.32
N ILE A 210 -4.40 3.95 -3.03
CA ILE A 210 -4.48 5.31 -2.48
C ILE A 210 -5.93 5.78 -2.52
N ASP A 211 -6.40 6.36 -1.43
CA ASP A 211 -7.66 7.09 -1.36
C ASP A 211 -7.41 8.41 -0.65
N GLY A 212 -7.34 9.51 -1.40
CA GLY A 212 -7.01 10.82 -0.84
C GLY A 212 -8.06 11.34 0.14
N ASN A 213 -9.30 10.82 0.09
CA ASN A 213 -10.41 11.24 0.94
C ASN A 213 -10.49 10.44 2.24
N ASN A 214 -10.36 9.11 2.15
CA ASN A 214 -10.61 8.20 3.28
C ASN A 214 -9.38 7.42 3.74
N GLY A 215 -8.30 7.42 2.95
CA GLY A 215 -7.06 6.73 3.24
C GLY A 215 -6.32 7.32 4.44
N LYS A 216 -5.39 6.55 4.99
CA LYS A 216 -4.55 6.96 6.11
C LYS A 216 -3.11 6.50 5.89
N ASP A 217 -2.18 7.42 6.07
CA ASP A 217 -0.74 7.14 5.97
C ASP A 217 -0.24 6.50 7.27
N ILE A 218 -0.43 5.18 7.37
CA ILE A 218 -0.01 4.34 8.50
C ILE A 218 0.96 3.26 8.02
N LYS A 219 1.73 2.68 8.96
CA LYS A 219 2.88 1.78 8.71
C LYS A 219 2.70 0.81 7.52
N PHE A 220 1.56 0.11 7.46
CA PHE A 220 1.26 -0.88 6.43
C PHE A 220 0.04 -0.52 5.57
N CYS A 221 -0.26 0.76 5.39
CA CYS A 221 -1.28 1.17 4.44
C CYS A 221 -0.92 0.76 3.00
N GLY A 222 -1.93 0.74 2.14
CA GLY A 222 -1.81 0.40 0.71
C GLY A 222 -2.55 -0.88 0.35
N VAL A 223 -3.07 -1.61 1.32
CA VAL A 223 -3.94 -2.77 1.08
C VAL A 223 -5.37 -2.29 0.81
N GLN A 224 -6.22 -3.08 0.14
CA GLN A 224 -7.59 -2.64 -0.17
C GLN A 224 -8.42 -2.29 1.08
N SER A 225 -8.24 -3.05 2.17
CA SER A 225 -8.94 -2.84 3.45
C SER A 225 -8.41 -1.64 4.24
N SER A 226 -7.20 -1.13 3.91
CA SER A 226 -6.51 -0.05 4.60
C SER A 226 -5.62 0.71 3.60
N LYS A 227 -6.26 1.58 2.82
CA LYS A 227 -5.62 2.37 1.76
C LYS A 227 -4.74 3.48 2.34
N CYS A 228 -3.65 3.81 1.68
CA CYS A 228 -2.87 4.99 2.04
C CYS A 228 -3.61 6.27 1.65
N GLN A 229 -3.28 7.38 2.30
CA GLN A 229 -3.81 8.70 1.95
C GLN A 229 -3.02 9.32 0.79
N THR A 230 -1.69 9.13 0.78
CA THR A 230 -0.83 9.77 -0.22
C THR A 230 0.04 8.79 -1.00
N ILE A 231 0.31 9.14 -2.26
CA ILE A 231 1.30 8.49 -3.11
C ILE A 231 2.68 8.64 -2.48
N LYS A 232 3.00 9.87 -2.02
CA LYS A 232 4.29 10.19 -1.40
C LYS A 232 4.65 9.24 -0.26
N TYR A 233 3.73 9.02 0.67
CA TYR A 233 3.96 8.11 1.78
C TYR A 233 4.25 6.69 1.30
N SER A 234 3.61 6.25 0.22
CA SER A 234 3.87 4.93 -0.36
C SER A 234 5.28 4.82 -0.96
N THR A 235 5.74 5.85 -1.68
CA THR A 235 7.04 5.85 -2.37
C THR A 235 8.24 6.09 -1.45
N GLU A 236 8.07 6.86 -0.37
CA GLU A 236 9.17 7.23 0.55
C GLU A 236 9.35 6.22 1.70
N ARG A 237 8.54 5.16 1.76
CA ARG A 237 8.69 4.11 2.78
C ARG A 237 9.97 3.32 2.58
N ASN A 238 10.57 2.91 3.69
CA ASN A 238 11.69 1.98 3.68
C ASN A 238 11.20 0.60 3.18
N SER A 239 11.57 0.27 1.95
CA SER A 239 11.24 -0.99 1.28
C SER A 239 12.13 -2.16 1.69
N THR A 240 13.08 -1.97 2.61
CA THR A 240 13.96 -3.05 3.10
C THR A 240 13.10 -4.17 3.71
N PRO A 241 13.11 -5.38 3.13
CA PRO A 241 12.36 -6.51 3.64
C PRO A 241 12.82 -6.90 5.04
N LEU A 242 11.89 -7.04 5.98
CA LEU A 242 12.20 -7.51 7.33
C LEU A 242 12.64 -8.98 7.34
N SER A 243 12.18 -9.76 6.35
CA SER A 243 12.66 -11.13 6.11
C SER A 243 14.11 -11.23 5.63
N GLY A 244 14.72 -10.11 5.20
CA GLY A 244 16.01 -10.10 4.52
C GLY A 244 15.99 -10.60 3.06
N ASN A 245 14.83 -11.02 2.55
CA ASN A 245 14.66 -11.51 1.18
C ASN A 245 13.70 -10.61 0.40
N PRO A 246 14.18 -9.80 -0.57
CA PRO A 246 13.31 -8.94 -1.35
C PRO A 246 12.42 -9.72 -2.33
N PRO A 247 11.32 -9.12 -2.81
CA PRO A 247 10.49 -9.71 -3.86
C PRO A 247 11.34 -9.94 -5.11
N SER A 248 11.08 -11.02 -5.85
CA SER A 248 11.92 -11.48 -6.97
C SER A 248 11.81 -10.63 -8.23
N ASP A 249 10.77 -9.82 -8.38
CA ASP A 249 10.47 -9.07 -9.60
C ASP A 249 9.47 -7.97 -9.26
N SER A 250 9.64 -6.75 -9.76
CA SER A 250 8.94 -6.21 -10.93
C SER A 250 8.15 -4.98 -10.46
N SER A 251 8.08 -3.95 -11.28
CA SER A 251 7.27 -2.73 -11.12
C SER A 251 6.38 -2.62 -9.87
N TYR A 252 6.64 -1.60 -9.06
CA TYR A 252 5.78 -1.25 -7.93
C TYR A 252 4.57 -0.44 -8.41
N SER A 253 3.37 -0.97 -8.15
CA SER A 253 2.13 -0.36 -8.64
C SER A 253 1.40 0.43 -7.56
N ILE A 254 0.97 1.63 -7.91
CA ILE A 254 0.17 2.54 -7.09
C ILE A 254 -1.14 2.80 -7.82
N ILE A 255 -2.26 2.52 -7.16
CA ILE A 255 -3.61 2.60 -7.73
C ILE A 255 -4.40 3.66 -6.97
N LEU A 256 -4.79 4.74 -7.65
CA LEU A 256 -5.65 5.77 -7.09
C LEU A 256 -7.11 5.33 -7.20
N THR A 257 -7.81 5.31 -6.07
CA THR A 257 -9.25 4.98 -6.00
C THR A 257 -10.13 6.20 -5.77
N SER A 258 -9.52 7.36 -5.49
CA SER A 258 -10.17 8.65 -5.39
C SER A 258 -9.15 9.75 -5.73
N TYR A 259 -9.61 10.99 -5.88
CA TYR A 259 -8.70 12.12 -6.09
C TYR A 259 -7.82 12.36 -4.86
N THR A 260 -6.62 12.90 -5.07
CA THR A 260 -5.71 13.36 -4.01
C THR A 260 -5.38 14.84 -4.21
N ALA A 261 -5.25 15.59 -3.11
CA ALA A 261 -4.90 17.01 -3.12
C ALA A 261 -3.73 17.34 -2.17
N LEU A 262 -3.13 16.31 -1.56
CA LEU A 262 -2.09 16.43 -0.53
C LEU A 262 -0.69 16.07 -1.04
N GLU A 263 -0.58 15.63 -2.30
CA GLU A 263 0.68 15.22 -2.88
C GLU A 263 1.64 16.40 -3.04
N THR A 264 2.89 16.19 -2.64
CA THR A 264 3.95 17.19 -2.78
C THR A 264 5.32 16.52 -2.91
N ASN A 265 6.14 16.94 -3.89
CA ASN A 265 7.56 16.57 -3.98
C ASN A 265 7.80 15.05 -3.88
N ILE A 266 7.17 14.28 -4.76
CA ILE A 266 7.38 12.83 -4.93
C ILE A 266 8.67 12.64 -5.73
N GLN A 267 9.63 11.91 -5.17
CA GLN A 267 10.94 11.67 -5.77
C GLN A 267 11.09 10.21 -6.19
N ILE A 268 11.40 9.99 -7.46
CA ILE A 268 11.66 8.66 -8.03
C ILE A 268 13.12 8.61 -8.48
N MET A 269 13.90 7.75 -7.83
CA MET A 269 15.33 7.52 -8.08
C MET A 269 15.58 6.03 -8.30
N SER A 270 16.81 5.64 -8.63
CA SER A 270 17.17 4.23 -8.91
C SER A 270 16.87 3.27 -7.75
N THR A 271 16.82 3.80 -6.53
CA THR A 271 16.61 3.04 -5.28
C THR A 271 15.19 3.12 -4.73
N THR A 272 14.30 3.94 -5.32
CA THR A 272 12.93 4.08 -4.83
C THR A 272 12.23 2.73 -4.85
N LEU A 273 11.81 2.27 -3.67
CA LEU A 273 11.22 0.94 -3.47
C LEU A 273 12.06 -0.22 -4.06
N LEU A 274 13.39 -0.16 -3.87
CA LEU A 274 14.44 -1.12 -4.29
C LEU A 274 14.93 -1.03 -5.74
N ASN A 275 14.06 -0.78 -6.73
CA ASN A 275 14.45 -0.83 -8.15
C ASN A 275 14.06 0.40 -8.97
N GLY A 276 13.39 1.38 -8.36
CA GLY A 276 12.98 2.61 -9.03
C GLY A 276 11.94 2.42 -10.13
N LEU A 277 11.30 1.25 -10.26
CA LEU A 277 10.28 0.97 -11.28
C LEU A 277 8.88 1.25 -10.72
N ILE A 278 8.37 2.47 -10.88
CA ILE A 278 7.10 2.90 -10.28
C ILE A 278 6.00 3.09 -11.33
N MET A 279 4.84 2.53 -11.08
CA MET A 279 3.62 2.70 -11.87
C MET A 279 2.59 3.44 -11.03
N ILE A 280 2.00 4.52 -11.54
CA ILE A 280 0.89 5.23 -10.90
C ILE A 280 -0.28 5.25 -11.87
N GLN A 281 -1.43 4.72 -11.45
CA GLN A 281 -2.60 4.60 -12.30
C GLN A 281 -3.91 4.89 -11.58
N SER A 282 -4.93 5.24 -12.35
CA SER A 282 -6.32 5.24 -11.87
C SER A 282 -6.83 3.81 -11.69
N ASP A 283 -7.68 3.60 -10.68
CA ASP A 283 -8.41 2.34 -10.52
C ASP A 283 -9.29 2.07 -11.75
N GLY A 284 -9.19 0.83 -12.25
CA GLY A 284 -9.86 0.42 -13.49
C GLY A 284 -9.25 0.99 -14.78
N TYR A 285 -8.00 1.50 -14.78
CA TYR A 285 -7.31 1.90 -16.01
C TYR A 285 -7.34 0.77 -17.05
N ASP A 286 -7.81 1.12 -18.25
CA ASP A 286 -7.77 0.29 -19.45
C ASP A 286 -7.51 1.23 -20.65
N SER A 287 -6.59 0.88 -21.54
CA SER A 287 -6.21 1.74 -22.67
C SER A 287 -7.26 1.78 -23.79
N VAL A 288 -8.26 0.90 -23.76
CA VAL A 288 -9.28 0.72 -24.81
C VAL A 288 -10.69 1.00 -24.28
N GLU A 289 -10.94 0.76 -22.98
CA GLU A 289 -12.24 0.93 -22.35
C GLU A 289 -12.41 2.29 -21.63
N ASN A 290 -13.66 2.64 -21.33
CA ASN A 290 -13.96 3.85 -20.55
C ASN A 290 -13.74 3.59 -19.06
N TYR A 291 -12.91 4.41 -18.42
CA TYR A 291 -12.69 4.42 -16.99
C TYR A 291 -12.73 5.85 -16.44
N THR A 292 -12.80 5.99 -15.12
CA THR A 292 -12.76 7.30 -14.47
C THR A 292 -11.30 7.65 -14.17
N LYS A 293 -10.77 8.69 -14.83
CA LYS A 293 -9.46 9.24 -14.48
C LYS A 293 -9.52 9.87 -13.08
N GLN A 294 -8.69 9.39 -12.17
CA GLN A 294 -8.55 9.99 -10.85
C GLN A 294 -7.68 11.24 -10.92
N SER A 295 -8.12 12.28 -10.23
CA SER A 295 -7.41 13.54 -10.21
C SER A 295 -6.31 13.56 -9.17
N ILE A 296 -5.11 13.95 -9.58
CA ILE A 296 -4.10 14.49 -8.67
C ILE A 296 -4.25 16.00 -8.74
N GLN A 297 -4.96 16.54 -7.76
CA GLN A 297 -5.22 17.97 -7.65
C GLN A 297 -3.98 18.66 -7.13
N THR A 298 -3.62 19.71 -7.84
CA THR A 298 -2.36 20.39 -7.64
C THR A 298 -2.65 21.86 -7.32
N SER A 299 -2.02 22.44 -6.30
CA SER A 299 -2.23 23.86 -5.92
C SER A 299 -0.96 24.68 -6.20
N SER A 300 -0.67 25.73 -5.42
CA SER A 300 0.61 26.44 -5.59
C SER A 300 1.72 25.56 -5.03
N PHE A 301 2.65 25.13 -5.89
CA PHE A 301 3.85 24.43 -5.44
C PHE A 301 5.08 25.28 -5.61
N SER A 302 5.90 25.29 -4.56
CA SER A 302 7.25 25.83 -4.58
C SER A 302 8.29 24.81 -5.08
N ARG A 303 7.88 23.58 -5.41
CA ARG A 303 8.70 22.48 -5.94
C ARG A 303 7.88 21.66 -6.95
N SER A 304 8.55 20.94 -7.85
CA SER A 304 7.87 20.01 -8.76
C SER A 304 7.10 18.95 -7.96
N LEU A 305 5.95 18.52 -8.49
CA LEU A 305 5.16 17.47 -7.86
C LEU A 305 5.87 16.11 -7.98
N LEU A 306 6.36 15.81 -9.18
CA LEU A 306 7.14 14.60 -9.48
C LEU A 306 8.53 15.01 -9.94
N SER A 307 9.55 14.41 -9.34
CA SER A 307 10.95 14.56 -9.73
C SER A 307 11.54 13.18 -9.98
N ILE A 308 12.02 12.95 -11.21
CA ILE A 308 12.63 11.70 -11.64
C ILE A 308 14.11 11.98 -11.90
N SER A 309 14.98 11.23 -11.23
CA SER A 309 16.44 11.36 -11.37
C SER A 309 17.14 9.99 -11.41
N GLU A 310 18.46 10.01 -11.69
CA GLU A 310 19.26 8.80 -11.86
C GLU A 310 18.65 7.86 -12.92
N THR A 311 18.54 6.55 -12.65
CA THR A 311 17.84 5.55 -13.48
C THR A 311 16.40 5.31 -13.00
N GLY A 312 15.74 6.30 -12.38
CA GLY A 312 14.35 6.19 -11.97
C GLY A 312 13.41 5.95 -13.17
N HIS A 313 12.47 5.03 -13.03
CA HIS A 313 11.47 4.73 -14.05
C HIS A 313 10.06 5.01 -13.54
N LEU A 314 9.29 5.78 -14.30
CA LEU A 314 7.94 6.17 -13.92
C LEU A 314 6.96 5.90 -15.06
N GLN A 315 5.86 5.22 -14.76
CA GLN A 315 4.71 5.15 -15.66
C GLN A 315 3.49 5.83 -15.04
N LEU A 316 2.84 6.69 -15.81
CA LEU A 316 1.63 7.41 -15.43
C LEU A 316 0.49 7.00 -16.36
N LEU A 317 -0.52 6.32 -15.82
CA LEU A 317 -1.57 5.70 -16.62
C LEU A 317 -2.96 6.26 -16.25
N GLY A 318 -3.57 6.97 -17.19
CA GLY A 318 -4.95 7.40 -17.07
C GLY A 318 -5.24 8.35 -15.93
N LEU A 319 -4.34 9.29 -15.65
CA LEU A 319 -4.48 10.25 -14.56
C LEU A 319 -5.00 11.60 -15.07
N HIS A 320 -5.59 12.38 -14.16
CA HIS A 320 -5.96 13.76 -14.44
C HIS A 320 -5.19 14.72 -13.51
N PHE A 321 -4.44 15.66 -14.07
CA PHE A 321 -3.70 16.68 -13.31
C PHE A 321 -4.40 18.02 -13.48
N ASP A 322 -4.95 18.54 -12.40
CA ASP A 322 -5.58 19.85 -12.34
C ASP A 322 -4.74 20.82 -11.50
N SER A 323 -4.55 22.06 -11.97
CA SER A 323 -4.05 23.13 -11.11
C SER A 323 -5.19 24.00 -10.58
N LEU A 324 -5.46 23.90 -9.28
CA LEU A 324 -6.43 24.73 -8.54
C LEU A 324 -5.88 26.14 -8.25
N ASN A 325 -4.56 26.33 -8.33
CA ASN A 325 -3.92 27.65 -8.26
C ASN A 325 -2.75 27.73 -9.26
N PRO A 326 -2.90 28.49 -10.37
CA PRO A 326 -2.00 28.44 -11.53
C PRO A 326 -0.63 29.09 -11.29
N SER A 327 -0.32 29.64 -10.11
CA SER A 327 1.01 30.21 -9.86
C SER A 327 1.95 29.22 -9.19
N SER A 328 2.72 28.48 -10.00
CA SER A 328 3.87 27.68 -9.54
C SER A 328 5.19 28.21 -10.10
N ASN A 329 6.26 28.12 -9.33
CA ASN A 329 7.60 28.50 -9.80
C ASN A 329 8.30 27.39 -10.59
N ASN A 330 7.80 26.15 -10.52
CA ASN A 330 8.45 24.95 -11.04
C ASN A 330 7.52 24.19 -11.98
N PRO A 331 8.06 23.35 -12.87
CA PRO A 331 7.25 22.43 -13.68
C PRO A 331 6.54 21.41 -12.79
N LEU A 332 5.38 20.89 -13.23
CA LEU A 332 4.66 19.85 -12.49
C LEU A 332 5.50 18.56 -12.40
N ILE A 333 6.10 18.14 -13.51
CA ILE A 333 7.00 16.99 -13.61
C ILE A 333 8.37 17.47 -14.05
N SER A 334 9.42 17.12 -13.30
CA SER A 334 10.81 17.39 -13.63
C SER A 334 11.54 16.07 -13.86
N ILE A 335 12.21 15.95 -15.01
CA ILE A 335 13.02 14.78 -15.37
C ILE A 335 14.46 15.25 -15.55
N GLN A 336 15.38 14.63 -14.83
CA GLN A 336 16.81 14.93 -14.93
C GLN A 336 17.60 13.63 -14.98
N SER A 337 18.17 13.30 -16.12
CA SER A 337 19.14 12.19 -16.21
C SER A 337 20.54 12.70 -15.92
N ASP A 338 21.28 12.00 -15.04
CA ASP A 338 22.62 12.42 -14.66
C ASP A 338 23.57 12.40 -15.88
N ASP A 339 24.19 13.56 -16.13
CA ASP A 339 25.19 13.73 -17.18
C ASP A 339 26.49 13.05 -16.75
N ASN A 340 26.79 11.90 -17.34
CA ASN A 340 28.04 11.17 -17.12
C ASN A 340 29.22 11.84 -17.88
N GLN A 341 29.50 13.12 -17.59
CA GLN A 341 30.71 13.80 -18.07
C GLN A 341 31.87 13.59 -17.08
N ASN A 342 32.42 12.37 -17.03
CA ASN A 342 33.88 12.17 -17.05
C ASN A 342 34.27 10.68 -17.19
N PRO A 343 35.23 10.33 -18.08
CA PRO A 343 35.67 8.96 -18.26
C PRO A 343 36.82 8.65 -17.30
N GLU A 344 36.57 7.97 -16.18
CA GLU A 344 37.59 7.12 -15.57
C GLU A 344 36.94 6.09 -14.62
N VAL A 345 37.23 4.82 -14.89
CA VAL A 345 36.85 3.59 -14.16
C VAL A 345 35.51 2.94 -14.57
N ILE A 346 35.57 2.30 -15.74
CA ILE A 346 34.78 1.08 -16.05
C ILE A 346 35.27 -0.04 -15.13
N ILE A 347 34.53 -0.37 -14.06
CA ILE A 347 34.46 -1.74 -13.51
C ILE A 347 33.04 -2.00 -12.96
N LYS A 348 32.33 -2.89 -13.66
CA LYS A 348 31.05 -3.56 -13.37
C LYS A 348 29.76 -2.86 -13.82
N ASP A 349 29.54 -2.96 -15.12
CA ASP A 349 28.25 -3.40 -15.69
C ASP A 349 27.49 -4.36 -14.74
N LEU A 350 26.33 -3.90 -14.28
CA LEU A 350 25.10 -4.67 -14.14
C LEU A 350 23.94 -3.66 -14.04
N ASN A 351 23.46 -3.28 -15.23
CA ASN A 351 22.25 -2.55 -15.62
C ASN A 351 22.51 -1.16 -16.23
N ASN A 352 22.69 -1.17 -17.56
CA ASN A 352 22.38 -0.07 -18.48
C ASN A 352 20.90 0.35 -18.35
N GLY A 353 20.50 0.92 -17.22
CA GLY A 353 19.18 1.52 -17.06
C GLY A 353 19.19 2.92 -17.66
N ALA A 354 18.50 3.10 -18.77
CA ALA A 354 18.05 4.42 -19.20
C ALA A 354 16.93 4.87 -18.27
N GLY A 355 17.00 6.06 -17.65
CA GLY A 355 15.80 6.62 -17.00
C GLY A 355 14.67 6.69 -18.02
N GLU A 356 13.52 6.07 -17.74
CA GLU A 356 12.38 6.02 -18.66
C GLU A 356 11.11 6.54 -17.97
N VAL A 357 10.49 7.54 -18.59
CA VAL A 357 9.18 8.06 -18.17
C VAL A 357 8.17 7.81 -19.27
N ASN A 358 7.12 7.04 -18.96
CA ASN A 358 6.04 6.71 -19.89
C ASN A 358 4.72 7.29 -19.38
N ILE A 359 4.04 8.08 -20.21
CA ILE A 359 2.77 8.71 -19.86
C ILE A 359 1.73 8.29 -20.89
N SER A 360 0.67 7.62 -20.44
CA SER A 360 -0.39 7.10 -21.30
C SER A 360 -1.77 7.53 -20.79
N GLY A 361 -2.68 7.89 -21.71
CA GLY A 361 -4.08 8.17 -21.39
C GLY A 361 -4.32 9.32 -20.40
N SER A 362 -3.32 10.16 -20.14
CA SER A 362 -3.38 11.17 -19.06
C SER A 362 -3.77 12.56 -19.56
N THR A 363 -4.35 13.38 -18.68
CA THR A 363 -4.78 14.74 -19.00
C THR A 363 -4.11 15.75 -18.07
N PHE A 364 -3.47 16.77 -18.63
CA PHE A 364 -2.87 17.90 -17.93
C PHE A 364 -3.69 19.15 -18.24
N ASN A 365 -4.35 19.70 -17.24
CA ASN A 365 -5.31 20.78 -17.42
C ASN A 365 -4.94 22.02 -16.59
N SER A 366 -4.87 23.17 -17.26
CA SER A 366 -4.69 24.49 -16.66
C SER A 366 -3.40 24.62 -15.82
N ILE A 367 -2.35 23.87 -16.19
CA ILE A 367 -1.05 23.92 -15.49
C ILE A 367 -0.28 25.16 -15.91
N THR A 368 0.06 26.03 -14.97
CA THR A 368 0.78 27.27 -15.27
C THR A 368 2.05 27.39 -14.42
N GLN A 369 3.15 27.75 -15.07
CA GLN A 369 4.42 28.03 -14.45
C GLN A 369 4.73 29.52 -14.58
N THR A 370 4.80 30.20 -13.44
CA THR A 370 5.10 31.63 -13.31
C THR A 370 6.56 31.93 -13.00
N GLY A 371 7.35 30.91 -12.65
CA GLY A 371 8.79 31.03 -12.41
C GLY A 371 9.62 31.12 -13.69
N THR A 372 10.95 31.12 -13.53
CA THR A 372 11.94 31.23 -14.62
C THR A 372 12.20 29.94 -15.39
N GLY A 373 11.52 28.84 -15.03
CA GLY A 373 11.73 27.56 -15.70
C GLY A 373 10.89 27.39 -16.97
N ASN A 374 11.22 26.34 -17.72
CA ASN A 374 10.55 25.96 -18.96
C ASN A 374 9.53 24.84 -18.70
N GLY A 375 8.57 24.66 -19.62
CA GLY A 375 7.65 23.52 -19.60
C GLY A 375 6.75 23.48 -18.37
N ALA A 376 5.53 24.03 -18.43
CA ALA A 376 4.70 24.12 -17.22
C ALA A 376 4.28 22.74 -16.67
N ALA A 377 3.95 21.80 -17.56
CA ALA A 377 3.57 20.44 -17.18
C ALA A 377 4.80 19.53 -17.06
N ILE A 378 5.70 19.57 -18.06
CA ILE A 378 6.87 18.70 -18.11
C ILE A 378 8.09 19.53 -18.50
N ASN A 379 9.13 19.47 -17.68
CA ASN A 379 10.47 19.92 -18.01
C ASN A 379 11.41 18.70 -17.98
N ALA A 380 12.02 18.38 -19.11
CA ALA A 380 12.83 17.18 -19.26
C ALA A 380 14.23 17.49 -19.77
N GLU A 381 15.25 17.02 -19.06
CA GLU A 381 16.63 16.93 -19.52
C GLU A 381 16.95 15.45 -19.72
N LEU A 382 17.16 15.04 -20.97
CA LEU A 382 17.30 13.64 -21.39
C LEU A 382 18.68 13.42 -22.00
N SER A 383 19.50 12.64 -21.32
CA SER A 383 20.88 12.33 -21.70
C SER A 383 21.09 10.84 -21.96
N GLY A 384 22.02 10.50 -22.85
CA GLY A 384 22.40 9.12 -23.16
C GLY A 384 21.22 8.27 -23.60
N ALA A 385 20.97 7.14 -22.92
CA ALA A 385 19.87 6.24 -23.29
C ALA A 385 18.49 6.68 -22.77
N SER A 386 18.40 7.77 -22.00
CA SER A 386 17.16 8.23 -21.32
C SER A 386 16.02 8.53 -22.28
N LYS A 387 14.79 8.21 -21.86
CA LYS A 387 13.61 8.28 -22.74
C LYS A 387 12.38 8.86 -22.05
N LEU A 388 11.70 9.78 -22.73
CA LEU A 388 10.35 10.25 -22.40
C LEU A 388 9.37 9.82 -23.51
N THR A 389 8.36 9.04 -23.13
CA THR A 389 7.28 8.58 -24.02
C THR A 389 5.93 9.15 -23.57
N ILE A 390 5.17 9.77 -24.48
CA ILE A 390 3.84 10.32 -24.20
C ILE A 390 2.86 9.84 -25.27
N LYS A 391 1.89 9.00 -24.90
CA LYS A 391 1.02 8.28 -25.85
C LYS A 391 -0.44 8.13 -25.43
N GLU A 392 -1.21 7.46 -26.29
CA GLU A 392 -2.54 6.92 -25.99
C GLU A 392 -3.55 8.01 -25.61
N GLY A 393 -3.75 8.99 -26.48
CA GLY A 393 -4.73 10.05 -26.30
C GLY A 393 -4.43 11.00 -25.14
N CYS A 394 -3.15 11.20 -24.80
CA CYS A 394 -2.75 12.20 -23.80
C CYS A 394 -3.22 13.61 -24.22
N GLN A 395 -3.59 14.44 -23.25
CA GLN A 395 -4.11 15.79 -23.51
C GLN A 395 -3.41 16.83 -22.63
N PHE A 396 -2.93 17.90 -23.26
CA PHE A 396 -2.43 19.11 -22.58
C PHE A 396 -3.35 20.27 -22.94
N ILE A 397 -4.06 20.81 -21.95
CA ILE A 397 -5.10 21.80 -22.14
C ILE A 397 -4.78 23.03 -21.31
N SER A 398 -4.70 24.20 -21.95
CA SER A 398 -4.48 25.49 -21.29
C SER A 398 -3.23 25.53 -20.40
N CYS A 399 -2.19 24.76 -20.74
CA CYS A 399 -0.91 24.82 -20.05
C CYS A 399 -0.09 26.05 -20.48
N SER A 400 0.53 26.77 -19.54
CA SER A 400 1.30 27.97 -19.87
C SER A 400 2.60 28.17 -19.10
N SER A 401 3.65 28.59 -19.81
CA SER A 401 4.91 29.06 -19.20
C SER A 401 5.04 30.57 -19.36
N ALA A 402 5.06 31.29 -18.23
CA ALA A 402 4.98 32.75 -18.21
C ALA A 402 6.32 33.46 -18.42
N THR A 403 7.45 32.75 -18.37
CA THR A 403 8.76 33.33 -18.72
C THR A 403 9.69 32.35 -19.45
N GLY A 404 9.34 31.07 -19.52
CA GLY A 404 10.12 30.03 -20.18
C GLY A 404 9.56 29.58 -21.52
N SER A 405 10.22 28.57 -22.08
CA SER A 405 9.92 27.94 -23.36
C SER A 405 8.98 26.75 -23.19
N GLY A 406 8.13 26.48 -24.19
CA GLY A 406 7.24 25.32 -24.17
C GLY A 406 6.12 25.47 -23.13
N GLY A 407 4.95 25.95 -23.53
CA GLY A 407 3.86 26.21 -22.59
C GLY A 407 3.42 24.99 -21.79
N ALA A 408 3.44 23.80 -22.41
CA ALA A 408 3.18 22.53 -21.74
C ALA A 408 4.48 21.76 -21.48
N ILE A 409 5.30 21.56 -22.52
CA ILE A 409 6.47 20.69 -22.48
C ILE A 409 7.70 21.45 -22.94
N PHE A 410 8.77 21.35 -22.15
CA PHE A 410 10.13 21.63 -22.58
C PHE A 410 10.98 20.37 -22.46
N ALA A 411 11.79 20.09 -23.48
CA ALA A 411 12.74 18.99 -23.46
C ALA A 411 14.10 19.41 -24.03
N GLN A 412 15.18 19.14 -23.31
CA GLN A 412 16.55 19.19 -23.81
C GLN A 412 17.07 17.77 -23.97
N LEU A 413 17.60 17.44 -25.15
CA LEU A 413 18.07 16.10 -25.51
C LEU A 413 19.57 16.15 -25.79
N THR A 414 20.37 15.39 -25.05
CA THR A 414 21.80 15.17 -25.31
C THR A 414 22.00 13.66 -25.47
N ASP A 415 21.83 13.14 -26.70
CA ASP A 415 21.67 11.70 -27.01
C ASP A 415 20.35 11.05 -26.55
N GLY A 416 19.56 11.69 -25.69
CA GLY A 416 18.28 11.18 -25.19
C GLY A 416 17.16 11.12 -26.23
N THR A 417 16.06 10.42 -25.92
CA THR A 417 14.91 10.24 -26.82
C THR A 417 13.61 10.81 -26.26
N ILE A 418 12.87 11.56 -27.08
CA ILE A 418 11.47 11.92 -26.84
C ILE A 418 10.57 11.30 -27.93
N ASP A 419 9.49 10.62 -27.50
CA ASP A 419 8.51 9.93 -28.36
C ASP A 419 7.08 10.38 -27.98
N ILE A 420 6.47 11.18 -28.85
CA ILE A 420 5.12 11.73 -28.70
C ILE A 420 4.25 11.16 -29.82
N ASP A 421 3.16 10.49 -29.48
CA ASP A 421 2.30 9.77 -30.43
C ASP A 421 0.84 9.80 -29.96
N ASP A 422 -0.11 10.20 -30.80
CA ASP A 422 -1.53 10.37 -30.40
C ASP A 422 -1.71 11.31 -29.18
N VAL A 423 -1.23 12.55 -29.29
CA VAL A 423 -1.27 13.56 -28.22
C VAL A 423 -1.92 14.86 -28.69
N THR A 424 -2.88 15.36 -27.90
CA THR A 424 -3.56 16.64 -28.18
C THR A 424 -3.02 17.78 -27.32
N PHE A 425 -2.65 18.89 -27.97
CA PHE A 425 -2.35 20.16 -27.32
C PHE A 425 -3.44 21.18 -27.67
N SER A 426 -4.12 21.71 -26.66
CA SER A 426 -5.17 22.72 -26.82
C SER A 426 -4.87 23.93 -25.95
N THR A 427 -4.99 25.13 -26.52
CA THR A 427 -4.92 26.41 -25.79
C THR A 427 -3.64 26.62 -24.95
N CYS A 428 -2.56 25.87 -25.23
CA CYS A 428 -1.27 26.07 -24.58
C CYS A 428 -0.54 27.30 -25.11
N ASN A 429 0.17 28.02 -24.25
CA ASN A 429 0.94 29.19 -24.66
C ASN A 429 2.23 29.38 -23.85
N CYS A 430 3.16 30.15 -24.41
CA CYS A 430 4.27 30.72 -23.65
C CYS A 430 4.39 32.21 -24.00
N THR A 431 4.86 33.01 -23.05
CA THR A 431 5.03 34.46 -23.24
C THR A 431 6.42 34.82 -23.75
N GLN A 432 7.38 33.89 -23.67
CA GLN A 432 8.74 34.11 -24.15
C GLN A 432 8.75 34.17 -25.69
N PRO A 433 9.28 35.25 -26.30
CA PRO A 433 9.35 35.36 -27.76
C PRO A 433 10.24 34.27 -28.37
N GLY A 434 9.76 33.62 -29.45
CA GLY A 434 10.58 32.74 -30.30
C GLY A 434 10.65 31.26 -29.89
N ASN A 435 10.01 30.87 -28.79
CA ASN A 435 10.01 29.49 -28.29
C ASN A 435 8.59 28.91 -28.36
N GLY A 436 8.43 27.63 -28.69
CA GLY A 436 7.14 27.05 -29.07
C GLY A 436 6.04 27.16 -28.00
N GLY A 437 4.83 27.55 -28.42
CA GLY A 437 3.72 27.85 -27.50
C GLY A 437 3.23 26.66 -26.68
N ALA A 438 3.24 25.45 -27.25
CA ALA A 438 2.87 24.23 -26.54
C ALA A 438 4.11 23.38 -26.16
N ILE A 439 5.00 23.17 -27.13
CA ILE A 439 6.19 22.33 -26.99
C ILE A 439 7.41 23.11 -27.45
N ALA A 440 8.50 23.04 -26.69
CA ALA A 440 9.84 23.45 -27.14
C ALA A 440 10.83 22.31 -26.90
N ILE A 441 11.60 21.94 -27.93
CA ILE A 441 12.60 20.87 -27.85
C ILE A 441 13.94 21.43 -28.32
N VAL A 442 14.98 21.24 -27.51
CA VAL A 442 16.37 21.51 -27.84
C VAL A 442 17.06 20.18 -28.06
N GLN A 443 17.55 19.95 -29.27
CA GLN A 443 18.25 18.72 -29.65
C GLN A 443 19.74 19.00 -29.78
N GLU A 444 20.53 18.26 -29.02
CA GLU A 444 21.98 18.25 -29.01
C GLU A 444 22.47 16.82 -29.31
N ASP A 445 23.65 16.73 -29.91
CA ASP A 445 24.31 15.47 -30.29
C ASP A 445 23.39 14.49 -31.03
N ASP A 446 23.34 13.21 -30.65
CA ASP A 446 22.54 12.16 -31.30
C ASP A 446 21.11 12.08 -30.72
N GLY A 447 20.63 13.13 -30.04
CA GLY A 447 19.29 13.19 -29.47
C GLY A 447 18.20 12.84 -30.49
N LYS A 448 17.15 12.12 -30.10
CA LYS A 448 16.13 11.59 -31.01
C LYS A 448 14.74 12.15 -30.71
N ILE A 449 14.13 12.75 -31.73
CA ILE A 449 12.76 13.27 -31.69
C ILE A 449 11.87 12.38 -32.56
N ILE A 450 10.81 11.82 -31.97
CA ILE A 450 9.77 11.07 -32.66
C ILE A 450 8.44 11.75 -32.35
N ILE A 451 7.77 12.29 -33.36
CA ILE A 451 6.44 12.90 -33.23
C ILE A 451 5.54 12.28 -34.29
N ASN A 452 4.53 11.56 -33.84
CA ASN A 452 3.50 10.94 -34.65
C ASN A 452 2.13 11.54 -34.29
N ASN A 453 1.21 11.49 -35.25
CA ASN A 453 -0.16 12.01 -35.08
C ASN A 453 -1.10 10.94 -34.55
#